data_AF-A0AAV0AHR5-F1
#
_entry.id   AF-A0AAV0AHR5-F1
#
_cell.length_a   1.000
_cell.length_b   1.000
_cell.length_c   1.000
_cell.angle_alpha   90.00
_cell.angle_beta   90.00
_cell.angle_gamma   90.00
#
_symmetry.space_group_name_H-M   'P 1'
#
loop_
_entity.id
_entity.type
_entity.pdbx_description
1 polymer ?
#
loop_
_entity_poly.entity_id
_entity_poly.type
_entity_poly.pdbx_seq_one_letter_code
_entity_poly.pdbx_strand_id
1 'polypeptide(L)' 'SPVFELLSRNYNRAVRKVLELNELNKWTQCLSKVTPGQRRIQNDEIFWTA' A
#
# COMPACT_ATOMS: atom_id res chain seq x y z
N SER A 1 0.62 14.65 31.56
CA SER A 1 -0.86 14.81 31.65
C SER A 1 -1.48 13.72 30.81
N PRO A 2 -2.28 12.81 31.40
CA PRO A 2 -2.77 11.61 30.72
C PRO A 2 -3.62 11.91 29.46
N VAL A 3 -4.28 13.08 29.43
CA VAL A 3 -5.05 13.54 28.25
C VAL A 3 -4.12 13.85 27.07
N PHE A 4 -2.98 14.49 27.32
CA PHE A 4 -2.02 14.84 26.27
C PHE A 4 -1.36 13.60 25.65
N GLU A 5 -1.06 12.60 26.47
CA GLU A 5 -0.50 11.32 26.00
C GLU A 5 -1.50 10.53 25.15
N LEU A 6 -2.78 10.50 25.53
CA LEU A 6 -3.82 9.84 24.76
C LEU A 6 -4.02 10.51 23.38
N LEU A 7 -4.06 11.84 23.33
CA LEU A 7 -4.16 12.60 22.09
C LEU A 7 -2.97 12.33 21.16
N SER A 8 -1.75 12.32 21.70
CA SER A 8 -0.53 11.99 20.95
C SER A 8 -0.56 10.58 20.35
N ARG A 9 -1.02 9.58 21.12
CA ARG A 9 -1.16 8.19 20.63
C ARG A 9 -2.19 8.08 19.51
N ASN A 10 -3.33 8.76 19.64
CA ASN A 10 -4.38 8.76 18.62
C ASN A 10 -3.92 9.45 17.33
N TYR A 11 -3.21 10.58 17.45
CA TYR A 11 -2.59 11.26 16.32
C TYR A 11 -1.60 10.36 15.59
N ASN A 12 -0.68 9.72 16.32
CA ASN A 12 0.29 8.80 15.73
C ASN A 12 -0.37 7.59 15.04
N ARG A 13 -1.46 7.08 15.59
CA ARG A 13 -2.26 6.01 14.96
C ARG A 13 -2.91 6.47 13.65
N ALA A 14 -3.49 7.67 13.64
CA ALA A 14 -4.10 8.25 12.45
C ALA A 14 -3.06 8.48 11.34
N VAL A 15 -1.89 9.04 11.68
CA VAL A 15 -0.78 9.26 10.74
C VAL A 15 -0.33 7.94 10.11
N ARG A 16 -0.11 6.89 10.92
CA ARG A 16 0.24 5.55 10.40
C ARG A 16 -0.81 5.03 9.42
N LYS A 17 -2.09 5.18 9.77
CA LYS A 17 -3.18 4.69 8.90
C LYS A 17 -3.24 5.43 7.56
N VAL A 18 -3.00 6.74 7.57
CA VAL A 18 -2.91 7.54 6.33
C VAL A 18 -1.73 7.09 5.47
N LEU A 19 -0.57 6.80 6.07
CA LEU A 19 0.59 6.29 5.34
C LEU A 19 0.32 4.92 4.71
N GLU A 20 -0.28 3.99 5.45
CA GLU A 20 -0.70 2.67 4.91
C GLU A 20 -1.63 2.82 3.70
N LEU A 21 -2.63 3.70 3.79
CA LEU A 21 -3.57 3.95 2.71
C LEU A 21 -2.91 4.58 1.49
N ASN A 22 -1.95 5.48 1.70
CA ASN A 22 -1.19 6.09 0.62
C ASN A 22 -0.33 5.07 -0.14
N GLU A 23 0.33 4.15 0.57
CA GLU A 23 1.10 3.08 -0.08
C GLU A 23 0.19 2.12 -0.87
N LEU A 24 -0.98 1.76 -0.31
CA LEU A 24 -1.99 0.97 -1.03
C LEU A 24 -2.49 1.69 -2.29
N ASN A 25 -2.73 2.99 -2.21
CA ASN A 25 -3.16 3.80 -3.35
C ASN A 25 -2.08 3.88 -4.44
N LYS A 26 -0.80 4.07 -4.06
CA LYS A 26 0.31 4.02 -5.02
C LYS A 26 0.39 2.66 -5.72
N TRP A 27 0.27 1.58 -4.95
CA TRP A 27 0.33 0.22 -5.50
C TRP A 27 -0.82 -0.05 -6.48
N THR A 28 -2.05 0.32 -6.11
CA THR A 28 -3.22 0.18 -7.00
C THR A 28 -3.11 1.04 -8.27
N GLN A 29 -2.60 2.26 -8.18
CA GLN A 29 -2.33 3.10 -9.36
C GLN A 29 -1.23 2.53 -10.26
N CYS A 30 -0.21 1.88 -9.70
CA CYS A 30 0.79 1.18 -10.49
C CYS A 30 0.17 0.01 -11.25
N LEU A 31 -0.66 -0.80 -10.57
CA LEU A 31 -1.35 -1.92 -11.21
C LEU A 31 -2.37 -1.51 -12.26
N SER A 32 -3.08 -0.39 -12.08
CA SER A 32 -4.05 0.09 -13.07
C SER A 32 -3.38 0.50 -14.39
N LYS A 33 -2.07 0.76 -14.40
CA LYS A 33 -1.29 1.07 -15.59
C LYS A 33 -0.74 -0.18 -16.30
N VAL A 34 -0.85 -1.36 -15.68
CA VAL A 34 -0.37 -2.63 -16.26
C VAL A 34 -1.33 -3.10 -17.34
N THR A 35 -0.85 -3.15 -18.58
CA THR A 35 -1.64 -3.64 -19.71
C THR A 35 -1.88 -5.15 -19.63
N PRO A 36 -2.92 -5.69 -20.31
CA PRO A 36 -3.16 -7.13 -20.35
C PRO A 36 -1.98 -7.97 -20.91
N GLY A 37 -1.16 -7.40 -21.79
CA GLY A 37 0.05 -8.04 -22.31
C GLY A 37 1.18 -8.11 -21.28
N GLN A 38 1.44 -7.00 -20.57
CA GLN A 38 2.44 -6.96 -19.50
C GLN A 38 2.07 -7.86 -18.32
N ARG A 39 0.78 -7.97 -17.99
CA ARG A 39 0.31 -8.89 -16.95
C ARG A 39 0.55 -10.35 -17.31
N ARG A 40 0.41 -10.72 -18.59
CA ARG A 40 0.75 -12.06 -19.07
C ARG A 40 2.24 -12.34 -18.93
N ILE A 41 3.09 -11.41 -19.36
CA ILE A 41 4.56 -11.56 -19.22
C ILE A 41 4.96 -11.69 -17.75
N GLN A 42 4.43 -10.85 -16.85
CA GLN A 42 4.72 -10.95 -15.41
C GLN A 42 4.21 -12.25 -14.79
N ASN A 43 3.01 -12.70 -15.18
CA ASN A 43 2.50 -13.99 -14.73
C ASN A 43 3.40 -15.13 -15.25
N ASP A 44 3.82 -15.06 -16.50
CA ASP A 44 4.72 -16.06 -17.07
C ASP A 44 6.06 -16.05 -16.31
N GLU A 45 6.65 -14.89 -16.03
CA GLU A 45 7.88 -14.77 -15.23
C GLU A 45 7.73 -15.32 -13.80
N ILE A 46 6.59 -15.09 -13.13
CA ILE A 46 6.34 -15.53 -11.74
C ILE A 46 6.05 -17.03 -11.67
N PHE A 47 5.25 -17.56 -12.60
CA PHE A 47 4.77 -18.94 -12.55
C PHE A 47 5.60 -19.93 -13.38
N TRP A 48 6.48 -19.48 -14.27
CA TRP A 48 7.44 -20.34 -14.99
C TRP A 48 8.83 -20.38 -14.34
N THR A 49 9.05 -19.63 -13.26
CA THR A 49 10.27 -19.75 -12.42
C THR A 49 10.09 -20.71 -11.23
N ALA A 50 8.96 -21.42 -11.15
CA ALA A 50 8.67 -22.46 -10.16
C ALA A 50 8.83 -23.87 -10.73
#